data_AF-A0AA88LNR5-F1
#
_entry.id   AF-A0AA88LNR5-F1
#
_cell.length_a   1.000
_cell.length_b   1.000
_cell.length_c   1.000
_cell.angle_alpha   90.00
_cell.angle_beta   90.00
_cell.angle_gamma   90.00
#
_symmetry.space_group_name_H-M   'P 1'
#
loop_
_entity.id
_entity.type
_entity.pdbx_description
1 polymer ?
#
loop_
_entity_poly.entity_id
_entity_poly.type
_entity_poly.pdbx_seq_one_letter_code
_entity_poly.pdbx_strand_id
1 'polypeptide(L)'
;MSKYILPASFFGTVFGCAVLLKNHVTGGRCPSKATINGKTVVITGANAGIGKETARELAKRGGRIIMACRDMVKCEAAAMEIRGKTLNPQVYACHLDLASTKSIREFAERLKQEEQHVDILINNAGVMRCPAWKTEDGFDMQFGVNHLGHFLLTNLLLDKLKESAPSRVINLASLAHIIGKIDFEDLNWEKKKFDTKQAYCQSKLANVLFTRELAKRLQGTGVTVNAVHPGVVATELGRHTGLHQSQFSTSVLSPFFSLLVKSPELGAQPIVFLAVSEELEGVTGQYYDVMTEKEPAPQALDEEAARRLWEVSSKLLSPRPAYNIMATLQRKAELLPEDVGTDDCLTSYTHIYSPHLLKDCVAFITGGGSGIGFRIAEIFMRHGCDTVIASRNFDKLKEAAEKLSAASGRRCLPICIDVRKPESITAAVDETLKELGHIDILINNAAGNFLCPATSLSFNAFKTVMEIDTMGTFNTSKVVYEKWFKDHGGNIVNISATLGYKGQALQVHAGSAKAANDAMTRHLAVEWGPSGVRVNSVAPGPISGTEGFHRLGGVRAEAAGAFRSIPLQRAGNKTEMAHCALFLASPASSFVTGAILVADGGAWLTSANDFSTLLGISSSKSAKL
;
A
#
# COMPACT_ATOMS: atom_id res chain seq x y z
N MET A 1 0.72 -57.31 63.89
CA MET A 1 0.70 -56.15 62.96
C MET A 1 1.14 -56.67 61.59
N SER A 2 0.29 -56.57 60.55
CA SER A 2 0.56 -57.20 59.25
C SER A 2 1.84 -56.64 58.62
N LYS A 3 2.74 -57.53 58.16
CA LYS A 3 4.01 -57.19 57.49
C LYS A 3 3.85 -56.27 56.27
N TYR A 4 2.63 -56.12 55.77
CA TYR A 4 2.30 -55.32 54.59
C TYR A 4 1.67 -53.95 54.91
N ILE A 5 1.16 -53.74 56.13
CA ILE A 5 0.48 -52.49 56.49
C ILE A 5 1.48 -51.33 56.66
N LEU A 6 2.61 -51.59 57.33
CA LEU A 6 3.63 -50.56 57.55
C LEU A 6 4.26 -50.09 56.22
N PRO A 7 4.68 -50.99 55.30
CA PRO A 7 5.18 -50.58 53.99
C PRO A 7 4.11 -49.88 53.16
N ALA A 8 2.87 -50.39 53.11
CA ALA A 8 1.79 -49.76 52.35
C ALA A 8 1.44 -48.35 52.87
N SER A 9 1.42 -48.16 54.19
CA SER A 9 1.20 -46.85 54.82
C SER A 9 2.37 -45.89 54.54
N PHE A 10 3.61 -46.37 54.60
CA PHE A 10 4.79 -45.57 54.25
C PHE A 10 4.76 -45.14 52.77
N PHE A 11 4.52 -46.08 51.84
CA PHE A 11 4.42 -45.76 50.40
C PHE A 11 3.22 -44.85 50.10
N GLY A 12 2.07 -45.07 50.73
CA GLY A 12 0.89 -44.21 50.59
C GLY A 12 1.14 -42.79 51.11
N THR A 13 1.85 -42.65 52.23
CA THR A 13 2.21 -41.34 52.80
C THR A 13 3.24 -40.61 51.93
N VAL A 14 4.29 -41.31 51.48
CA VAL A 14 5.30 -40.75 50.57
C VAL A 14 4.66 -40.32 49.24
N PHE A 15 3.77 -41.14 48.68
CA PHE A 15 3.03 -40.82 47.47
C PHE A 15 2.07 -39.63 47.69
N GLY A 16 1.33 -39.60 48.79
CA GLY A 16 0.46 -38.49 49.18
C GLY A 16 1.21 -37.18 49.36
N CYS A 17 2.33 -37.20 50.08
CA CYS A 17 3.23 -36.05 50.24
C CYS A 17 3.81 -35.57 48.90
N ALA A 18 4.21 -36.49 48.02
CA ALA A 18 4.69 -36.15 46.68
C ALA A 18 3.59 -35.50 45.82
N VAL A 19 2.35 -35.99 45.89
CA VAL A 19 1.19 -35.40 45.20
C VAL A 19 0.83 -34.03 45.77
N LEU A 20 0.86 -33.85 47.10
CA LEU A 20 0.60 -32.56 47.74
C LEU A 20 1.70 -31.55 47.43
N LEU A 21 2.97 -31.95 47.47
CA LEU A 21 4.10 -31.12 47.07
C LEU A 21 4.00 -30.76 45.59
N LYS A 22 3.67 -31.71 44.72
CA LYS A 22 3.42 -31.45 43.29
C LYS A 22 2.26 -30.48 43.12
N ASN A 23 1.14 -30.64 43.81
CA ASN A 23 -0.01 -29.72 43.72
C ASN A 23 0.33 -28.32 44.25
N HIS A 24 1.08 -28.23 45.34
CA HIS A 24 1.53 -26.97 45.92
C HIS A 24 2.49 -26.23 44.97
N VAL A 25 3.45 -26.95 44.37
CA VAL A 25 4.40 -26.38 43.40
C VAL A 25 3.74 -26.08 42.06
N THR A 26 2.70 -26.83 41.67
CA THR A 26 2.08 -26.71 40.33
C THR A 26 0.76 -25.93 40.29
N GLY A 27 0.21 -25.53 41.43
CA GLY A 27 -0.98 -24.69 41.57
C GLY A 27 -2.32 -25.43 41.48
N GLY A 28 -2.36 -26.73 41.15
CA GLY A 28 -3.61 -27.50 41.13
C GLY A 28 -4.61 -27.07 40.04
N ARG A 29 -5.89 -27.41 40.23
CA ARG A 29 -6.98 -27.09 39.28
C ARG A 29 -7.59 -25.71 39.55
N CYS A 30 -8.14 -25.10 38.49
CA CYS A 30 -8.85 -23.84 38.58
C CYS A 30 -9.97 -23.93 39.64
N PRO A 31 -9.93 -23.08 40.69
CA PRO A 31 -10.88 -23.15 41.79
C PRO A 31 -12.28 -22.69 41.36
N SER A 32 -12.37 -21.70 40.47
CA SER A 32 -13.65 -21.19 39.96
C SER A 32 -14.45 -22.28 39.22
N LYS A 33 -15.74 -22.38 39.53
CA LYS A 33 -16.71 -23.27 38.86
C LYS A 33 -17.60 -22.55 37.85
N ALA A 34 -17.34 -21.27 37.57
CA ALA A 34 -18.14 -20.47 36.67
C ALA A 34 -18.24 -21.09 35.26
N THR A 35 -19.44 -21.04 34.70
CA THR A 35 -19.73 -21.39 33.30
C THR A 35 -19.67 -20.15 32.43
N ILE A 36 -19.42 -20.33 31.13
CA ILE A 36 -19.30 -19.25 30.14
C ILE A 36 -20.24 -19.46 28.95
N ASN A 37 -21.46 -19.94 29.24
CA ASN A 37 -22.50 -20.14 28.25
C ASN A 37 -22.75 -18.84 27.47
N GLY A 38 -22.78 -18.94 26.14
CA GLY A 38 -23.01 -17.80 25.25
C GLY A 38 -21.82 -16.86 25.10
N LYS A 39 -20.65 -17.16 25.69
CA LYS A 39 -19.42 -16.40 25.47
C LYS A 39 -18.57 -17.01 24.36
N THR A 40 -18.00 -16.17 23.51
CA THR A 40 -17.08 -16.54 22.43
C THR A 40 -15.63 -16.35 22.87
N VAL A 41 -14.85 -17.43 22.74
CA VAL A 41 -13.46 -17.52 23.16
C VAL A 41 -12.57 -17.78 21.95
N VAL A 42 -11.61 -16.90 21.69
CA VAL A 42 -10.58 -17.07 20.65
C VAL A 42 -9.28 -17.52 21.32
N ILE A 43 -8.74 -18.66 20.89
CA ILE A 43 -7.50 -19.23 21.45
C ILE A 43 -6.49 -19.47 20.34
N THR A 44 -5.34 -18.77 20.38
CA THR A 44 -4.25 -19.01 19.42
C THR A 44 -3.45 -20.26 19.80
N GLY A 45 -3.09 -21.10 18.82
CA GLY A 45 -2.28 -22.31 19.05
C GLY A 45 -3.00 -23.38 19.88
N ALA A 46 -4.30 -23.56 19.64
CA ALA A 46 -5.17 -24.43 20.42
C ALA A 46 -5.20 -25.91 19.97
N ASN A 47 -4.42 -26.32 18.98
CA ASN A 47 -4.45 -27.71 18.47
C ASN A 47 -3.65 -28.72 19.30
N ALA A 48 -2.75 -28.26 20.18
CA ALA A 48 -1.93 -29.12 21.04
C ALA A 48 -1.57 -28.45 22.38
N GLY A 49 -1.02 -29.24 23.31
CA GLY A 49 -0.48 -28.75 24.58
C GLY A 49 -1.47 -27.92 25.41
N ILE A 50 -0.98 -26.84 26.01
CA ILE A 50 -1.76 -25.96 26.91
C ILE A 50 -2.97 -25.36 26.20
N GLY A 51 -2.82 -24.92 24.94
CA GLY A 51 -3.91 -24.31 24.18
C GLY A 51 -5.09 -25.26 23.96
N LYS A 52 -4.80 -26.52 23.62
CA LYS A 52 -5.82 -27.57 23.45
C LYS A 52 -6.56 -27.86 24.76
N GLU A 53 -5.83 -28.00 25.85
CA GLU A 53 -6.46 -28.27 27.15
C GLU A 53 -7.24 -27.06 27.68
N THR A 54 -6.80 -25.84 27.38
CA THR A 54 -7.56 -24.61 27.66
C THR A 54 -8.85 -24.60 26.85
N ALA A 55 -8.80 -24.89 25.54
CA ALA A 55 -9.97 -25.02 24.69
C ALA A 55 -10.95 -26.07 25.21
N ARG A 56 -10.45 -27.24 25.64
CA ARG A 56 -11.27 -28.31 26.19
C ARG A 56 -11.98 -27.92 27.49
N GLU A 57 -11.27 -27.30 28.43
CA GLU A 57 -11.86 -26.87 29.71
C GLU A 57 -12.87 -25.74 29.55
N LEU A 58 -12.63 -24.79 28.64
CA LEU A 58 -13.57 -23.71 28.34
C LEU A 58 -14.79 -24.21 27.54
N ALA A 59 -14.61 -25.15 26.61
CA ALA A 59 -15.71 -25.83 25.93
C ALA A 59 -16.60 -26.59 26.93
N LYS A 60 -16.00 -27.30 27.90
CA LYS A 60 -16.71 -27.99 28.97
C LYS A 60 -17.56 -27.05 29.84
N ARG A 61 -17.16 -25.78 29.93
CA ARG A 61 -17.89 -24.72 30.65
C ARG A 61 -18.94 -24.01 29.78
N GLY A 62 -19.19 -24.51 28.57
CA GLY A 62 -20.25 -24.01 27.67
C GLY A 62 -19.83 -22.86 26.75
N GLY A 63 -18.53 -22.58 26.63
CA GLY A 63 -18.04 -21.53 25.75
C GLY A 63 -18.12 -21.93 24.27
N ARG A 64 -18.34 -20.95 23.41
CA ARG A 64 -18.11 -21.07 21.97
C ARG A 64 -16.63 -20.88 21.70
N ILE A 65 -15.94 -21.93 21.25
CA ILE A 65 -14.47 -21.94 21.16
C ILE A 65 -14.01 -21.84 19.72
N ILE A 66 -13.19 -20.83 19.43
CA ILE A 66 -12.52 -20.62 18.16
C ILE A 66 -11.05 -20.97 18.33
N MET A 67 -10.67 -22.12 17.78
CA MET A 67 -9.32 -22.66 17.82
C MET A 67 -8.52 -22.13 16.63
N ALA A 68 -7.74 -21.07 16.85
CA ALA A 68 -6.97 -20.40 15.80
C ALA A 68 -5.58 -21.02 15.65
N CYS A 69 -5.33 -21.76 14.58
CA CYS A 69 -4.09 -22.53 14.38
C CYS A 69 -3.60 -22.48 12.93
N ARG A 70 -2.28 -22.64 12.76
CA ARG A 70 -1.64 -22.72 11.43
C ARG A 70 -1.92 -24.05 10.72
N ASP A 71 -1.83 -25.16 11.44
CA ASP A 71 -2.07 -26.51 10.89
C ASP A 71 -3.54 -26.89 11.06
N MET A 72 -4.32 -26.71 9.99
CA MET A 72 -5.76 -26.96 10.00
C MET A 72 -6.12 -28.42 10.14
N VAL A 73 -5.30 -29.35 9.65
CA VAL A 73 -5.54 -30.79 9.78
C VAL A 73 -5.49 -31.19 11.25
N LYS A 74 -4.42 -30.77 11.96
CA LYS A 74 -4.31 -31.01 13.40
C LYS A 74 -5.36 -30.24 14.20
N CYS A 75 -5.69 -29.02 13.79
CA CYS A 75 -6.68 -28.20 14.47
C CYS A 75 -8.08 -28.82 14.42
N GLU A 76 -8.52 -29.27 13.24
CA GLU A 76 -9.84 -29.89 13.08
C GLU A 76 -9.93 -31.23 13.82
N ALA A 77 -8.86 -32.03 13.81
CA ALA A 77 -8.80 -33.26 14.60
C ALA A 77 -8.92 -32.97 16.11
N ALA A 78 -8.23 -31.95 16.62
CA ALA A 78 -8.34 -31.54 18.02
C ALA A 78 -9.74 -30.97 18.35
N ALA A 79 -10.34 -30.18 17.46
CA ALA A 79 -11.69 -29.66 17.62
C ALA A 79 -12.71 -30.80 17.70
N MET A 80 -12.62 -31.79 16.80
CA MET A 80 -13.49 -32.98 16.80
C MET A 80 -13.38 -33.76 18.11
N GLU A 81 -12.15 -33.98 18.61
CA GLU A 81 -11.93 -34.65 19.89
C GLU A 81 -12.56 -33.87 21.06
N ILE A 82 -12.41 -32.55 21.09
CA ILE A 82 -12.97 -31.70 22.14
C ILE A 82 -14.50 -31.75 22.09
N ARG A 83 -15.13 -31.64 20.91
CA ARG A 83 -16.59 -31.76 20.74
C ARG A 83 -17.07 -33.10 21.32
N GLY A 84 -16.40 -34.20 21.00
CA GLY A 84 -16.74 -35.54 21.52
C GLY A 84 -16.60 -35.66 23.04
N LYS A 85 -15.50 -35.14 23.62
CA LYS A 85 -15.24 -35.24 25.07
C LYS A 85 -16.09 -34.30 25.94
N THR A 86 -16.51 -33.18 25.39
CA THR A 86 -17.25 -32.13 26.13
C THR A 86 -18.73 -32.10 25.83
N LEU A 87 -19.16 -32.79 24.76
CA LEU A 87 -20.52 -32.73 24.19
C LEU A 87 -20.94 -31.31 23.80
N ASN A 88 -19.98 -30.39 23.63
CA ASN A 88 -20.22 -29.03 23.17
C ASN A 88 -19.98 -28.97 21.64
N PRO A 89 -21.01 -28.72 20.81
CA PRO A 89 -20.84 -28.64 19.36
C PRO A 89 -20.18 -27.33 18.90
N GLN A 90 -20.08 -26.31 19.76
CA GLN A 90 -19.61 -24.97 19.43
C GLN A 90 -18.08 -24.84 19.52
N VAL A 91 -17.34 -25.76 18.92
CA VAL A 91 -15.87 -25.74 18.85
C VAL A 91 -15.45 -25.76 17.40
N TYR A 92 -14.78 -24.70 16.94
CA TYR A 92 -14.48 -24.44 15.53
C TYR A 92 -12.98 -24.31 15.32
N ALA A 93 -12.45 -25.02 14.32
CA ALA A 93 -11.08 -24.81 13.88
C ALA A 93 -11.03 -23.65 12.88
N CYS A 94 -10.02 -22.81 13.02
CA CYS A 94 -9.84 -21.63 12.20
C CYS A 94 -8.38 -21.43 11.82
N HIS A 95 -8.12 -21.16 10.55
CA HIS A 95 -6.75 -20.91 10.08
C HIS A 95 -6.23 -19.56 10.61
N LEU A 96 -5.06 -19.60 11.25
CA LEU A 96 -4.29 -18.44 11.67
C LEU A 96 -2.81 -18.81 11.75
N ASP A 97 -1.98 -18.17 10.91
CA ASP A 97 -0.53 -18.18 11.06
C ASP A 97 -0.03 -16.84 11.62
N LEU A 98 0.47 -16.87 12.86
CA LEU A 98 1.02 -15.69 13.52
C LEU A 98 2.39 -15.26 12.96
N ALA A 99 3.01 -16.07 12.10
CA ALA A 99 4.20 -15.69 11.35
C ALA A 99 3.87 -14.92 10.05
N SER A 100 2.61 -14.54 9.82
CA SER A 100 2.18 -13.79 8.63
C SER A 100 1.19 -12.69 9.00
N THR A 101 1.56 -11.41 8.83
CA THR A 101 0.66 -10.29 9.11
C THR A 101 -0.58 -10.32 8.21
N LYS A 102 -0.45 -10.85 6.99
CA LYS A 102 -1.58 -11.10 6.08
C LYS A 102 -2.56 -12.10 6.68
N SER A 103 -2.07 -13.27 7.12
CA SER A 103 -2.93 -14.28 7.76
C SER A 103 -3.63 -13.75 9.01
N ILE A 104 -2.95 -12.93 9.81
CA ILE A 104 -3.54 -12.31 11.01
C ILE A 104 -4.68 -11.37 10.65
N ARG A 105 -4.49 -10.52 9.62
CA ARG A 105 -5.52 -9.58 9.15
C ARG A 105 -6.73 -10.29 8.58
N GLU A 106 -6.51 -11.29 7.73
CA GLU A 106 -7.59 -12.10 7.15
C GLU A 106 -8.40 -12.81 8.24
N PHE A 107 -7.73 -13.40 9.24
CA PHE A 107 -8.40 -14.03 10.38
C PHE A 107 -9.21 -13.02 11.21
N ALA A 108 -8.65 -11.84 11.51
CA ALA A 108 -9.35 -10.82 12.28
C ALA A 108 -10.56 -10.24 11.53
N GLU A 109 -10.46 -10.01 10.21
CA GLU A 109 -11.60 -9.59 9.39
C GLU A 109 -12.71 -10.65 9.39
N ARG A 110 -12.33 -11.93 9.23
CA ARG A 110 -13.31 -13.02 9.27
C ARG A 110 -14.03 -13.06 10.61
N LEU A 111 -13.33 -12.95 11.74
CA LEU A 111 -13.97 -12.91 13.06
C LEU A 111 -14.91 -11.73 13.23
N LYS A 112 -14.54 -10.55 12.73
CA LYS A 112 -15.43 -9.37 12.81
C LYS A 112 -16.74 -9.58 12.05
N GLN A 113 -16.70 -10.34 10.95
CA GLN A 113 -17.86 -10.63 10.10
C GLN A 113 -18.70 -11.79 10.63
N GLU A 114 -18.06 -12.88 11.04
CA GLU A 114 -18.74 -14.15 11.37
C GLU A 114 -19.21 -14.22 12.83
N GLU A 115 -18.47 -13.60 13.75
CA GLU A 115 -18.77 -13.68 15.17
C GLU A 115 -19.50 -12.43 15.65
N GLN A 116 -20.55 -12.61 16.46
CA GLN A 116 -21.29 -11.47 17.01
C GLN A 116 -20.48 -10.72 18.08
N HIS A 117 -19.79 -11.47 18.93
CA HIS A 117 -19.00 -10.95 20.05
C HIS A 117 -17.69 -11.75 20.19
N VAL A 118 -16.69 -11.17 20.85
CA VAL A 118 -15.46 -11.83 21.27
C VAL A 118 -15.24 -11.44 22.73
N ASP A 119 -15.62 -12.32 23.66
CA ASP A 119 -15.55 -12.01 25.09
C ASP A 119 -14.19 -12.33 25.70
N ILE A 120 -13.49 -13.34 25.16
CA ILE A 120 -12.23 -13.81 25.72
C ILE A 120 -11.23 -14.06 24.59
N LEU A 121 -10.13 -13.31 24.58
CA LEU A 121 -8.98 -13.52 23.68
C LEU A 121 -7.80 -14.10 24.46
N ILE A 122 -7.35 -15.29 24.07
CA ILE A 122 -6.22 -16.00 24.69
C ILE A 122 -5.06 -16.08 23.70
N ASN A 123 -4.07 -15.21 23.93
CA ASN A 123 -2.82 -15.15 23.18
C ASN A 123 -1.84 -16.21 23.70
N ASN A 124 -2.10 -17.48 23.32
CA ASN A 124 -1.40 -18.67 23.83
C ASN A 124 -0.28 -19.18 22.92
N ALA A 125 -0.41 -19.04 21.60
CA ALA A 125 0.55 -19.60 20.66
C ALA A 125 1.98 -19.12 20.94
N GLY A 126 2.96 -19.94 20.61
CA GLY A 126 4.34 -19.52 20.69
C GLY A 126 5.35 -20.57 20.25
N VAL A 127 6.56 -20.09 20.03
CA VAL A 127 7.73 -20.86 19.61
C VAL A 127 8.93 -20.54 20.52
N MET A 128 9.81 -21.51 20.71
CA MET A 128 10.93 -21.42 21.64
C MET A 128 12.17 -22.11 21.08
N ARG A 129 13.32 -21.46 21.29
CA ARG A 129 14.66 -21.82 20.84
C ARG A 129 14.73 -22.26 19.38
N CYS A 130 13.93 -21.64 18.51
CA CYS A 130 14.02 -21.89 17.07
C CYS A 130 15.40 -21.47 16.54
N PRO A 131 15.87 -22.07 15.42
CA PRO A 131 16.97 -21.50 14.65
C PRO A 131 16.68 -20.04 14.24
N ALA A 132 17.65 -19.34 13.66
CA ALA A 132 17.52 -17.95 13.18
C ALA A 132 16.57 -17.83 11.96
N TRP A 133 15.33 -18.27 12.14
CA TRP A 133 14.25 -18.19 11.17
C TRP A 133 13.61 -16.81 11.22
N LYS A 134 12.99 -16.46 10.10
CA LYS A 134 12.22 -15.22 9.96
C LYS A 134 10.76 -15.55 9.67
N THR A 135 9.86 -14.68 10.13
CA THR A 135 8.45 -14.69 9.72
C THR A 135 8.33 -14.33 8.23
N GLU A 136 7.14 -14.51 7.63
CA GLU A 136 6.88 -14.10 6.24
C GLU A 136 7.19 -12.60 6.03
N ASP A 137 6.92 -11.78 7.05
CA ASP A 137 7.18 -10.34 7.06
C ASP A 137 8.63 -9.95 7.39
N GLY A 138 9.50 -10.93 7.65
CA GLY A 138 10.93 -10.72 7.89
C GLY A 138 11.33 -10.42 9.34
N PHE A 139 10.45 -10.63 10.33
CA PHE A 139 10.80 -10.47 11.75
C PHE A 139 11.51 -11.71 12.29
N ASP A 140 12.29 -11.58 13.37
CA ASP A 140 12.73 -12.76 14.13
C ASP A 140 11.54 -13.67 14.46
N MET A 141 11.66 -14.97 14.25
CA MET A 141 10.55 -15.91 14.42
C MET A 141 9.96 -15.90 15.83
N GLN A 142 10.77 -15.73 16.88
CA GLN A 142 10.28 -15.80 18.26
C GLN A 142 9.62 -14.49 18.68
N PHE A 143 10.22 -13.35 18.36
CA PHE A 143 9.64 -12.03 18.58
C PHE A 143 8.38 -11.81 17.72
N GLY A 144 8.46 -12.22 16.45
CA GLY A 144 7.40 -12.18 15.46
C GLY A 144 6.16 -12.96 15.89
N VAL A 145 6.30 -14.25 16.20
CA VAL A 145 5.15 -15.09 16.57
C VAL A 145 4.67 -14.82 18.00
N ASN A 146 5.58 -14.74 18.98
CA ASN A 146 5.17 -14.71 20.38
C ASN A 146 4.60 -13.35 20.80
N HIS A 147 5.11 -12.25 20.21
CA HIS A 147 4.74 -10.88 20.56
C HIS A 147 4.06 -10.15 19.40
N LEU A 148 4.75 -9.89 18.27
CA LEU A 148 4.22 -9.03 17.20
C LEU A 148 2.91 -9.57 16.59
N GLY A 149 2.80 -10.89 16.39
CA GLY A 149 1.60 -11.52 15.86
C GLY A 149 0.39 -11.35 16.79
N HIS A 150 0.58 -11.58 18.10
CA HIS A 150 -0.46 -11.36 19.10
C HIS A 150 -0.79 -9.88 19.30
N PHE A 151 0.23 -9.01 19.25
CA PHE A 151 0.07 -7.57 19.29
C PHE A 151 -0.85 -7.11 18.15
N LEU A 152 -0.58 -7.54 16.91
CA LEU A 152 -1.40 -7.21 15.75
C LEU A 152 -2.82 -7.77 15.89
N LEU A 153 -2.95 -9.06 16.22
CA LEU A 153 -4.26 -9.71 16.36
C LEU A 153 -5.13 -9.01 17.40
N THR A 154 -4.56 -8.73 18.58
CA THR A 154 -5.27 -8.06 19.68
C THR A 154 -5.71 -6.67 19.24
N ASN A 155 -4.81 -5.88 18.64
CA ASN A 155 -5.13 -4.54 18.17
C ASN A 155 -6.24 -4.52 17.10
N LEU A 156 -6.25 -5.48 16.18
CA LEU A 156 -7.29 -5.60 15.15
C LEU A 156 -8.67 -6.00 15.69
N LEU A 157 -8.70 -6.69 16.85
CA LEU A 157 -9.92 -7.13 17.51
C LEU A 157 -10.36 -6.18 18.64
N LEU A 158 -9.65 -5.08 18.90
CA LEU A 158 -9.94 -4.21 20.05
C LEU A 158 -11.37 -3.66 20.03
N ASP A 159 -11.85 -3.17 18.90
CA ASP A 159 -13.20 -2.59 18.85
C ASP A 159 -14.27 -3.67 19.10
N LYS A 160 -14.08 -4.87 18.54
CA LYS A 160 -14.93 -6.03 18.81
C LYS A 160 -14.91 -6.45 20.29
N LEU A 161 -13.73 -6.43 20.91
CA LEU A 161 -13.57 -6.71 22.34
C LEU A 161 -14.29 -5.67 23.20
N LYS A 162 -14.23 -4.37 22.83
CA LYS A 162 -14.95 -3.29 23.53
C LYS A 162 -16.46 -3.41 23.36
N GLU A 163 -16.94 -3.74 22.17
CA GLU A 163 -18.36 -4.03 21.90
C GLU A 163 -18.86 -5.23 22.71
N SER A 164 -17.97 -6.16 23.02
CA SER A 164 -18.25 -7.36 23.83
C SER A 164 -17.97 -7.16 25.33
N ALA A 165 -17.75 -5.92 25.79
CA ALA A 165 -17.45 -5.67 27.18
C ALA A 165 -18.62 -6.11 28.10
N PRO A 166 -18.36 -6.75 29.25
CA PRO A 166 -17.03 -7.02 29.82
C PRO A 166 -16.30 -8.18 29.13
N SER A 167 -15.09 -7.89 28.62
CA SER A 167 -14.25 -8.86 27.89
C SER A 167 -12.83 -8.94 28.46
N ARG A 168 -12.11 -10.03 28.15
CA ARG A 168 -10.82 -10.38 28.75
C ARG A 168 -9.79 -10.74 27.70
N VAL A 169 -8.58 -10.19 27.82
CA VAL A 169 -7.40 -10.57 27.04
C VAL A 169 -6.38 -11.22 27.98
N ILE A 170 -5.90 -12.41 27.61
CA ILE A 170 -4.93 -13.17 28.40
C ILE A 170 -3.68 -13.41 27.57
N ASN A 171 -2.55 -12.86 28.01
CA ASN A 171 -1.27 -12.97 27.32
C ASN A 171 -0.36 -13.99 28.01
N LEU A 172 0.08 -15.02 27.29
CA LEU A 172 0.98 -16.01 27.87
C LEU A 172 2.43 -15.49 27.93
N ALA A 173 2.92 -15.33 29.15
CA ALA A 173 4.29 -14.99 29.50
C ALA A 173 5.08 -16.25 29.95
N SER A 174 6.27 -16.04 30.51
CA SER A 174 7.12 -17.13 31.03
C SER A 174 8.08 -16.57 32.09
N LEU A 175 8.59 -17.40 33.01
CA LEU A 175 9.73 -17.02 33.88
C LEU A 175 10.96 -16.54 33.09
N ALA A 176 11.04 -16.88 31.80
CA ALA A 176 12.04 -16.34 30.88
C ALA A 176 12.04 -14.80 30.81
N HIS A 177 10.94 -14.13 31.15
CA HIS A 177 10.89 -12.66 31.18
C HIS A 177 11.83 -12.05 32.24
N ILE A 178 12.12 -12.79 33.33
CA ILE A 178 12.94 -12.31 34.47
C ILE A 178 14.38 -12.01 34.05
N ILE A 179 14.89 -12.75 33.06
CA ILE A 179 16.23 -12.54 32.49
C ILE A 179 16.17 -11.92 31.09
N GLY A 180 14.97 -11.56 30.62
CA GLY A 180 14.78 -10.92 29.33
C GLY A 180 15.23 -9.47 29.36
N LYS A 181 15.66 -8.97 28.19
CA LYS A 181 15.93 -7.56 27.94
C LYS A 181 15.36 -7.20 26.58
N ILE A 182 14.70 -6.05 26.46
CA ILE A 182 14.28 -5.51 25.17
C ILE A 182 15.45 -4.76 24.57
N ASP A 183 16.00 -5.27 23.47
CA ASP A 183 17.03 -4.57 22.71
C ASP A 183 16.38 -3.71 21.60
N PHE A 184 16.03 -2.46 21.93
CA PHE A 184 15.40 -1.55 20.98
C PHE A 184 16.27 -1.20 19.76
N GLU A 185 17.59 -1.40 19.87
CA GLU A 185 18.52 -1.15 18.76
C GLU A 185 18.64 -2.34 17.81
N ASP A 186 18.21 -3.54 18.23
CA ASP A 186 18.33 -4.77 17.46
C ASP A 186 17.23 -5.81 17.77
N LEU A 187 15.96 -5.38 17.71
CA LEU A 187 14.81 -6.25 18.03
C LEU A 187 14.74 -7.52 17.17
N ASN A 188 15.27 -7.46 15.94
CA ASN A 188 15.24 -8.52 14.94
C ASN A 188 16.52 -9.36 14.87
N TRP A 189 17.52 -9.11 15.72
CA TRP A 189 18.82 -9.81 15.71
C TRP A 189 19.54 -9.73 14.35
N GLU A 190 19.63 -8.53 13.81
CA GLU A 190 20.29 -8.22 12.54
C GLU A 190 21.71 -7.71 12.74
N LYS A 191 22.03 -7.14 13.91
CA LYS A 191 23.36 -6.58 14.22
C LYS A 191 24.25 -7.54 14.99
N LYS A 192 23.66 -8.40 15.83
CA LYS A 192 24.39 -9.32 16.73
C LYS A 192 24.22 -10.79 16.30
N LYS A 193 25.14 -11.64 16.76
CA LYS A 193 25.01 -13.09 16.61
C LYS A 193 23.73 -13.57 17.30
N PHE A 194 22.90 -14.32 16.58
CA PHE A 194 21.62 -14.81 17.07
C PHE A 194 21.77 -15.72 18.30
N ASP A 195 21.11 -15.37 19.39
CA ASP A 195 21.00 -16.20 20.59
C ASP A 195 19.54 -16.67 20.78
N THR A 196 19.34 -17.96 20.55
CA THR A 196 18.02 -18.62 20.62
C THR A 196 17.31 -18.44 21.97
N LYS A 197 18.07 -18.42 23.08
CA LYS A 197 17.54 -18.28 24.43
C LYS A 197 17.17 -16.82 24.70
N GLN A 198 18.07 -15.88 24.37
CA GLN A 198 17.81 -14.46 24.61
C GLN A 198 16.66 -13.93 23.76
N ALA A 199 16.54 -14.34 22.50
CA ALA A 199 15.40 -13.98 21.65
C ALA A 199 14.06 -14.44 22.27
N TYR A 200 14.04 -15.60 22.93
CA TYR A 200 12.83 -16.11 23.58
C TYR A 200 12.52 -15.30 24.86
N CYS A 201 13.54 -15.03 25.67
CA CYS A 201 13.42 -14.21 26.89
C CYS A 201 12.93 -12.80 26.55
N GLN A 202 13.47 -12.17 25.50
CA GLN A 202 12.99 -10.90 24.95
C GLN A 202 11.51 -10.97 24.58
N SER A 203 11.09 -11.99 23.83
CA SER A 203 9.70 -12.14 23.41
C SER A 203 8.72 -12.31 24.59
N LYS A 204 9.14 -12.96 25.67
CA LYS A 204 8.31 -13.17 26.86
C LYS A 204 8.28 -11.97 27.81
N LEU A 205 9.35 -11.17 27.85
CA LEU A 205 9.32 -9.85 28.47
C LEU A 205 8.40 -8.89 27.72
N ALA A 206 8.45 -8.91 26.38
CA ALA A 206 7.59 -8.08 25.54
C ALA A 206 6.09 -8.29 25.83
N ASN A 207 5.66 -9.53 26.07
CA ASN A 207 4.27 -9.83 26.44
C ASN A 207 3.84 -9.20 27.78
N VAL A 208 4.71 -9.13 28.78
CA VAL A 208 4.38 -8.51 30.08
C VAL A 208 4.29 -6.99 29.94
N LEU A 209 5.25 -6.37 29.25
CA LEU A 209 5.24 -4.93 28.94
C LEU A 209 3.99 -4.55 28.11
N PHE A 210 3.67 -5.34 27.09
CA PHE A 210 2.47 -5.17 26.27
C PHE A 210 1.18 -5.24 27.10
N THR A 211 1.09 -6.19 28.01
CA THR A 211 -0.08 -6.35 28.89
C THR A 211 -0.32 -5.10 29.72
N ARG A 212 0.73 -4.55 30.34
CA ARG A 212 0.65 -3.35 31.18
C ARG A 212 0.25 -2.12 30.35
N GLU A 213 0.89 -1.93 29.20
CA GLU A 213 0.59 -0.79 28.32
C GLU A 213 -0.83 -0.89 27.72
N LEU A 214 -1.26 -2.08 27.30
CA LEU A 214 -2.60 -2.29 26.78
C LEU A 214 -3.66 -2.05 27.87
N ALA A 215 -3.42 -2.52 29.10
CA ALA A 215 -4.31 -2.28 30.23
C ALA A 215 -4.51 -0.78 30.51
N LYS A 216 -3.44 0.03 30.44
CA LYS A 216 -3.53 1.50 30.55
C LYS A 216 -4.38 2.09 29.42
N ARG A 217 -4.17 1.64 28.18
CA ARG A 217 -4.90 2.14 27.01
C ARG A 217 -6.38 1.77 26.98
N LEU A 218 -6.79 0.73 27.70
CA LEU A 218 -8.17 0.24 27.77
C LEU A 218 -8.90 0.66 29.06
N GLN A 219 -8.33 1.59 29.83
CA GLN A 219 -9.03 2.15 30.99
C GLN A 219 -10.38 2.73 30.57
N GLY A 220 -11.43 2.37 31.32
CA GLY A 220 -12.80 2.83 31.07
C GLY A 220 -13.55 2.11 29.95
N THR A 221 -12.95 1.16 29.22
CA THR A 221 -13.63 0.45 28.12
C THR A 221 -14.29 -0.86 28.55
N GLY A 222 -14.15 -1.29 29.81
CA GLY A 222 -14.65 -2.59 30.29
C GLY A 222 -13.87 -3.81 29.80
N VAL A 223 -12.73 -3.61 29.11
CA VAL A 223 -11.86 -4.68 28.64
C VAL A 223 -10.68 -4.84 29.60
N THR A 224 -10.46 -6.05 30.10
CA THR A 224 -9.35 -6.38 31.01
C THR A 224 -8.23 -7.13 30.30
N VAL A 225 -6.98 -6.92 30.71
CA VAL A 225 -5.79 -7.52 30.08
C VAL A 225 -4.84 -8.00 31.15
N ASN A 226 -4.52 -9.29 31.21
CA ASN A 226 -3.58 -9.84 32.20
C ASN A 226 -2.57 -10.80 31.56
N ALA A 227 -1.38 -10.89 32.16
CA ALA A 227 -0.31 -11.77 31.73
C ALA A 227 -0.19 -12.97 32.67
N VAL A 228 0.12 -14.15 32.13
CA VAL A 228 0.25 -15.37 32.93
C VAL A 228 1.42 -16.23 32.52
N HIS A 229 2.20 -16.68 33.52
CA HIS A 229 3.12 -17.81 33.39
C HIS A 229 2.42 -19.10 33.85
N PRO A 230 2.20 -20.09 32.97
CA PRO A 230 1.47 -21.31 33.34
C PRO A 230 2.29 -22.31 34.19
N GLY A 231 3.58 -22.04 34.43
CA GLY A 231 4.55 -23.00 34.98
C GLY A 231 5.40 -23.68 33.91
N VAL A 232 6.25 -24.61 34.34
CA VAL A 232 7.00 -25.50 33.43
C VAL A 232 6.08 -26.64 33.01
N VAL A 233 5.70 -26.70 31.74
CA VAL A 233 4.70 -27.66 31.23
C VAL A 233 5.30 -28.52 30.12
N ALA A 234 5.05 -29.83 30.15
CA ALA A 234 5.43 -30.75 29.09
C ALA A 234 4.60 -30.45 27.83
N THR A 235 5.18 -29.72 26.88
CA THR A 235 4.52 -29.36 25.61
C THR A 235 5.50 -29.48 24.45
N GLU A 236 4.99 -29.51 23.23
CA GLU A 236 5.83 -29.49 22.01
C GLU A 236 6.67 -28.20 21.87
N LEU A 237 6.45 -27.18 22.71
CA LEU A 237 7.24 -25.96 22.75
C LEU A 237 8.74 -26.25 22.95
N GLY A 238 9.08 -27.35 23.63
CA GLY A 238 10.45 -27.79 23.91
C GLY A 238 11.18 -28.49 22.74
N ARG A 239 10.53 -28.69 21.58
CA ARG A 239 11.07 -29.52 20.47
C ARG A 239 12.42 -29.09 19.89
N HIS A 240 12.81 -27.83 20.08
CA HIS A 240 14.12 -27.30 19.65
C HIS A 240 15.12 -27.13 20.80
N THR A 241 14.78 -27.56 22.01
CA THR A 241 15.73 -27.66 23.12
C THR A 241 16.45 -28.99 22.99
N GLY A 242 17.78 -28.98 22.81
CA GLY A 242 18.60 -30.19 22.59
C GLY A 242 18.53 -31.27 23.69
N LEU A 243 17.66 -31.14 24.70
CA LEU A 243 17.36 -32.16 25.71
C LEU A 243 16.81 -33.46 25.11
N HIS A 244 16.21 -33.42 23.92
CA HIS A 244 15.69 -34.62 23.25
C HIS A 244 16.77 -35.47 22.55
N GLN A 245 18.05 -35.03 22.56
CA GLN A 245 19.13 -35.69 21.80
C GLN A 245 20.12 -36.52 22.66
N SER A 246 20.05 -36.51 24.00
CA SER A 246 20.97 -37.29 24.86
C SER A 246 20.24 -38.33 25.72
N GLN A 247 20.65 -39.61 25.61
CA GLN A 247 20.12 -40.73 26.40
C GLN A 247 20.41 -40.59 27.92
N PHE A 248 21.41 -39.78 28.29
CA PHE A 248 21.80 -39.54 29.69
C PHE A 248 20.81 -38.61 30.41
N SER A 249 20.31 -37.57 29.72
CA SER A 249 19.33 -36.64 30.28
C SER A 249 17.93 -37.25 30.46
N THR A 250 17.54 -38.20 29.60
CA THR A 250 16.21 -38.84 29.65
C THR A 250 16.10 -39.94 30.70
N SER A 251 17.20 -40.60 31.09
CA SER A 251 17.15 -41.77 31.99
C SER A 251 17.45 -41.45 33.46
N VAL A 252 18.23 -40.41 33.76
CA VAL A 252 18.69 -40.09 35.14
C VAL A 252 17.98 -38.86 35.74
N LEU A 253 17.73 -37.82 34.95
CA LEU A 253 17.10 -36.57 35.40
C LEU A 253 15.57 -36.58 35.29
N SER A 254 15.00 -37.51 34.52
CA SER A 254 13.56 -37.62 34.23
C SER A 254 12.65 -37.77 35.46
N PRO A 255 12.98 -38.59 36.48
CA PRO A 255 12.11 -38.71 37.67
C PRO A 255 11.98 -37.40 38.46
N PHE A 256 13.10 -36.67 38.63
CA PHE A 256 13.12 -35.38 39.33
C PHE A 256 12.48 -34.25 38.51
N PHE A 257 12.71 -34.23 37.18
CA PHE A 257 12.03 -33.30 36.27
C PHE A 257 10.51 -33.58 36.19
N SER A 258 10.06 -34.84 36.27
CA SER A 258 8.63 -35.20 36.22
C SER A 258 7.82 -34.68 37.41
N LEU A 259 8.49 -34.36 38.53
CA LEU A 259 7.88 -33.76 39.71
C LEU A 259 7.66 -32.24 39.53
N LEU A 260 8.52 -31.58 38.73
CA LEU A 260 8.49 -30.14 38.46
C LEU A 260 7.74 -29.77 37.17
N VAL A 261 7.63 -30.71 36.22
CA VAL A 261 6.97 -30.52 34.93
C VAL A 261 5.48 -30.86 35.05
N LYS A 262 4.63 -29.88 34.74
CA LYS A 262 3.17 -30.00 34.70
C LYS A 262 2.70 -30.74 33.46
N SER A 263 1.59 -31.43 33.59
CA SER A 263 0.83 -31.88 32.42
C SER A 263 0.16 -30.68 31.73
N PRO A 264 -0.10 -30.74 30.41
CA PRO A 264 -0.85 -29.69 29.70
C PRO A 264 -2.18 -29.31 30.37
N GLU A 265 -2.87 -30.28 30.96
CA GLU A 265 -4.15 -30.08 31.65
C GLU A 265 -4.00 -29.16 32.86
N LEU A 266 -2.94 -29.33 33.65
CA LEU A 266 -2.62 -28.45 34.78
C LEU A 266 -2.06 -27.11 34.30
N GLY A 267 -1.28 -27.10 33.21
CA GLY A 267 -0.79 -25.87 32.59
C GLY A 267 -1.89 -24.95 32.04
N ALA A 268 -3.04 -25.51 31.67
CA ALA A 268 -4.21 -24.75 31.22
C ALA A 268 -4.97 -24.07 32.37
N GLN A 269 -4.87 -24.57 33.60
CA GLN A 269 -5.70 -24.11 34.73
C GLN A 269 -5.51 -22.63 35.08
N PRO A 270 -4.28 -22.08 35.11
CA PRO A 270 -4.05 -20.64 35.22
C PRO A 270 -4.80 -19.79 34.20
N ILE A 271 -4.81 -20.23 32.94
CA ILE A 271 -5.43 -19.50 31.84
C ILE A 271 -6.95 -19.58 31.96
N VAL A 272 -7.48 -20.76 32.28
CA VAL A 272 -8.91 -20.95 32.56
C VAL A 272 -9.34 -20.09 33.74
N PHE A 273 -8.53 -20.03 34.80
CA PHE A 273 -8.79 -19.19 35.96
C PHE A 273 -8.92 -17.71 35.59
N LEU A 274 -7.94 -17.14 34.88
CA LEU A 274 -8.02 -15.76 34.39
C LEU A 274 -9.21 -15.53 33.44
N ALA A 275 -9.58 -16.53 32.65
CA ALA A 275 -10.67 -16.44 31.69
C ALA A 275 -12.06 -16.41 32.35
N VAL A 276 -12.25 -17.13 33.46
CA VAL A 276 -13.60 -17.39 34.01
C VAL A 276 -13.82 -16.95 35.45
N SER A 277 -12.77 -16.59 36.21
CA SER A 277 -12.94 -16.25 37.62
C SER A 277 -13.69 -14.92 37.78
N GLU A 278 -14.78 -14.92 38.52
CA GLU A 278 -15.60 -13.72 38.80
C GLU A 278 -14.85 -12.74 39.70
N GLU A 279 -14.04 -13.22 40.63
CA GLU A 279 -13.17 -12.39 41.49
C GLU A 279 -12.10 -11.58 40.72
N LEU A 280 -11.88 -11.89 39.44
CA LEU A 280 -10.97 -11.14 38.57
C LEU A 280 -11.71 -10.11 37.69
N GLU A 281 -13.00 -9.86 37.95
CA GLU A 281 -13.74 -8.81 37.27
C GLU A 281 -13.12 -7.43 37.57
N GLY A 282 -12.86 -6.66 36.51
CA GLY A 282 -12.17 -5.37 36.60
C GLY A 282 -10.66 -5.44 36.84
N VAL A 283 -10.09 -6.60 37.18
CA VAL A 283 -8.64 -6.75 37.40
C VAL A 283 -7.91 -6.72 36.06
N THR A 284 -7.00 -5.76 35.88
CA THR A 284 -6.29 -5.53 34.62
C THR A 284 -4.85 -5.06 34.87
N GLY A 285 -3.95 -5.35 33.93
CA GLY A 285 -2.53 -4.98 33.98
C GLY A 285 -1.67 -5.86 34.89
N GLN A 286 -2.21 -6.95 35.43
CA GLN A 286 -1.53 -7.79 36.40
C GLN A 286 -0.77 -8.96 35.78
N TYR A 287 0.23 -9.45 36.52
CA TYR A 287 1.02 -10.61 36.17
C TYR A 287 0.73 -11.76 37.15
N TYR A 288 0.50 -12.95 36.60
CA TYR A 288 0.21 -14.16 37.37
C TYR A 288 1.30 -15.19 37.15
N ASP A 289 1.85 -15.70 38.25
CA ASP A 289 2.64 -16.92 38.27
C ASP A 289 1.72 -18.07 38.69
N VAL A 290 1.35 -18.90 37.72
CA VAL A 290 0.28 -19.89 37.86
C VAL A 290 -1.04 -19.17 38.19
N MET A 291 -1.65 -19.39 39.36
CA MET A 291 -2.91 -18.73 39.77
C MET A 291 -2.69 -17.67 40.85
N THR A 292 -1.44 -17.30 41.14
CA THR A 292 -1.11 -16.29 42.14
C THR A 292 -0.66 -15.01 41.45
N GLU A 293 -1.29 -13.89 41.79
CA GLU A 293 -0.81 -12.57 41.39
C GLU A 293 0.58 -12.34 41.98
N LYS A 294 1.53 -11.91 41.14
CA LYS A 294 2.89 -11.57 41.55
C LYS A 294 3.36 -10.32 40.85
N GLU A 295 4.25 -9.61 41.50
CA GLU A 295 4.99 -8.53 40.84
C GLU A 295 5.95 -9.13 39.80
N PRO A 296 5.93 -8.67 38.54
CA PRO A 296 6.87 -9.13 37.52
C PRO A 296 8.28 -8.57 37.79
N ALA A 297 9.27 -9.04 37.03
CA ALA A 297 10.64 -8.53 37.19
C ALA A 297 10.75 -7.01 36.98
N PRO A 298 11.71 -6.29 37.61
CA PRO A 298 11.79 -4.83 37.56
C PRO A 298 11.78 -4.25 36.15
N GLN A 299 12.47 -4.86 35.18
CA GLN A 299 12.46 -4.41 33.78
C GLN A 299 11.09 -4.52 33.08
N ALA A 300 10.16 -5.31 33.62
CA ALA A 300 8.78 -5.40 33.13
C ALA A 300 7.87 -4.34 33.74
N LEU A 301 8.33 -3.60 34.75
CA LEU A 301 7.62 -2.46 35.36
C LEU A 301 8.01 -1.11 34.73
N ASP A 302 9.04 -1.10 33.88
CA ASP A 302 9.50 0.10 33.16
C ASP A 302 8.42 0.60 32.18
N GLU A 303 7.78 1.71 32.56
CA GLU A 303 6.70 2.31 31.79
C GLU A 303 7.17 2.88 30.46
N GLU A 304 8.37 3.43 30.41
CA GLU A 304 8.93 4.03 29.20
C GLU A 304 9.32 2.92 28.21
N ALA A 305 9.88 1.81 28.70
CA ALA A 305 10.10 0.63 27.87
C ALA A 305 8.78 0.06 27.33
N ALA A 306 7.71 0.03 28.13
CA ALA A 306 6.40 -0.43 27.68
C ALA A 306 5.81 0.46 26.57
N ARG A 307 5.85 1.78 26.77
CA ARG A 307 5.43 2.78 25.77
C ARG A 307 6.25 2.69 24.49
N ARG A 308 7.58 2.65 24.60
CA ARG A 308 8.49 2.54 23.44
C ARG A 308 8.30 1.21 22.70
N LEU A 309 8.08 0.11 23.40
CA LEU A 309 7.80 -1.19 22.79
C LEU A 309 6.48 -1.17 22.02
N TRP A 310 5.44 -0.53 22.56
CA TRP A 310 4.18 -0.32 21.84
C TRP A 310 4.41 0.46 20.56
N GLU A 311 5.08 1.61 20.62
CA GLU A 311 5.33 2.47 19.45
C GLU A 311 6.13 1.75 18.38
N VAL A 312 7.19 1.05 18.76
CA VAL A 312 8.01 0.29 17.80
C VAL A 312 7.23 -0.89 17.24
N SER A 313 6.45 -1.62 18.06
CA SER A 313 5.59 -2.72 17.56
C SER A 313 4.55 -2.20 16.57
N SER A 314 3.87 -1.10 16.91
CA SER A 314 2.95 -0.40 16.01
C SER A 314 3.64 0.05 14.73
N LYS A 315 4.86 0.59 14.80
CA LYS A 315 5.61 1.02 13.62
C LYS A 315 6.05 -0.14 12.73
N LEU A 316 6.49 -1.25 13.31
CA LEU A 316 6.90 -2.46 12.59
C LEU A 316 5.72 -3.13 11.89
N LEU A 317 4.54 -3.12 12.53
CA LEU A 317 3.30 -3.77 12.06
C LEU A 317 2.33 -2.84 11.35
N SER A 318 2.61 -1.53 11.40
CA SER A 318 2.05 -0.59 10.44
C SER A 318 2.40 -1.18 9.08
N PRO A 319 1.44 -1.23 8.13
CA PRO A 319 1.76 -1.68 6.79
C PRO A 319 3.03 -0.92 6.37
N ARG A 320 4.16 -1.64 6.20
CA ARG A 320 5.27 -1.13 5.39
C ARG A 320 4.58 -0.60 4.16
N PRO A 321 4.76 0.67 3.77
CA PRO A 321 3.87 1.33 2.84
C PRO A 321 3.67 0.48 1.60
N ALA A 322 2.64 -0.36 1.63
CA ALA A 322 1.96 -0.87 0.47
C ALA A 322 1.25 0.40 0.04
N TYR A 323 1.90 1.06 -0.92
CA TYR A 323 1.52 2.31 -1.54
C TYR A 323 -0.01 2.48 -1.40
N ASN A 324 -0.46 3.25 -0.40
CA ASN A 324 -1.89 3.41 -0.14
C ASN A 324 -2.41 4.34 -1.23
N ILE A 325 -2.73 3.73 -2.36
CA ILE A 325 -3.17 4.37 -3.58
C ILE A 325 -4.34 5.29 -3.27
N MET A 326 -5.30 4.87 -2.45
CA MET A 326 -6.54 5.64 -2.22
C MET A 326 -6.29 6.91 -1.39
N ALA A 327 -5.53 6.81 -0.28
CA ALA A 327 -5.18 7.99 0.52
C ALA A 327 -4.24 8.96 -0.23
N THR A 328 -3.36 8.42 -1.09
CA THR A 328 -2.49 9.22 -1.95
C THR A 328 -3.25 9.84 -3.11
N LEU A 329 -4.26 9.16 -3.69
CA LEU A 329 -5.12 9.70 -4.74
C LEU A 329 -5.98 10.84 -4.22
N GLN A 330 -6.51 10.74 -2.98
CA GLN A 330 -7.22 11.84 -2.34
C GLN A 330 -6.33 13.06 -2.11
N ARG A 331 -5.11 12.87 -1.57
CA ARG A 331 -4.14 13.96 -1.38
C ARG A 331 -3.54 14.48 -2.69
N LYS A 332 -3.49 13.67 -3.75
CA LYS A 332 -3.05 14.05 -5.10
C LYS A 332 -4.13 14.83 -5.85
N ALA A 333 -5.42 14.56 -5.63
CA ALA A 333 -6.51 15.34 -6.20
C ALA A 333 -6.48 16.81 -5.72
N GLU A 334 -6.06 17.04 -4.48
CA GLU A 334 -5.84 18.38 -3.90
C GLU A 334 -4.62 19.13 -4.48
N LEU A 335 -3.75 18.45 -5.23
CA LEU A 335 -2.52 19.01 -5.83
C LEU A 335 -2.58 19.09 -7.37
N LEU A 336 -3.68 18.66 -7.99
CA LEU A 336 -3.84 18.76 -9.44
C LEU A 336 -4.04 20.23 -9.83
N PRO A 337 -3.34 20.74 -10.85
CA PRO A 337 -3.71 22.01 -11.43
C PRO A 337 -5.16 21.95 -11.89
N GLU A 338 -5.95 22.96 -11.52
CA GLU A 338 -7.33 23.08 -11.98
C GLU A 338 -7.37 23.03 -13.52
N ASP A 339 -8.35 22.28 -14.03
CA ASP A 339 -8.63 22.19 -15.46
C ASP A 339 -10.13 22.06 -15.68
N VAL A 340 -10.57 22.46 -16.87
CA VAL A 340 -11.96 22.40 -17.32
C VAL A 340 -12.06 21.35 -18.42
N GLY A 341 -13.09 20.50 -18.38
CA GLY A 341 -13.29 19.43 -19.37
C GLY A 341 -13.54 19.94 -20.80
N THR A 342 -14.05 21.16 -20.94
CA THR A 342 -14.32 21.86 -22.21
C THR A 342 -13.15 22.75 -22.64
N ASP A 343 -13.28 23.36 -23.83
CA ASP A 343 -12.36 24.37 -24.36
C ASP A 343 -12.73 25.78 -23.84
N ASP A 344 -12.93 25.88 -22.52
CA ASP A 344 -13.16 27.15 -21.82
C ASP A 344 -11.95 27.50 -20.94
N CYS A 345 -11.73 28.81 -20.76
CA CYS A 345 -10.66 29.33 -19.90
C CYS A 345 -10.87 28.93 -18.43
N LEU A 346 -9.77 28.81 -17.70
CA LEU A 346 -9.82 28.52 -16.26
C LEU A 346 -10.51 29.67 -15.52
N THR A 347 -11.40 29.32 -14.59
CA THR A 347 -12.03 30.31 -13.70
C THR A 347 -11.02 30.91 -12.72
N SER A 348 -10.02 30.13 -12.34
CA SER A 348 -8.91 30.55 -11.49
C SER A 348 -7.60 29.94 -11.98
N TYR A 349 -6.48 30.64 -11.78
CA TYR A 349 -5.17 30.09 -12.11
C TYR A 349 -4.16 30.47 -11.03
N THR A 350 -3.57 29.44 -10.41
CA THR A 350 -2.48 29.62 -9.45
C THR A 350 -1.15 29.59 -10.19
N HIS A 351 -0.43 30.71 -10.17
CA HIS A 351 0.86 30.84 -10.82
C HIS A 351 1.94 29.98 -10.11
N ILE A 352 2.40 28.93 -10.79
CA ILE A 352 3.54 28.11 -10.34
C ILE A 352 4.87 28.78 -10.74
N TYR A 353 4.88 29.45 -11.88
CA TYR A 353 5.98 30.28 -12.36
C TYR A 353 5.66 31.77 -12.21
N SER A 354 6.67 32.64 -12.36
CA SER A 354 6.46 34.09 -12.37
C SER A 354 5.35 34.49 -13.36
N PRO A 355 4.37 35.34 -12.97
CA PRO A 355 3.35 35.86 -13.89
C PRO A 355 3.90 36.63 -15.10
N HIS A 356 5.19 36.98 -15.08
CA HIS A 356 5.86 37.70 -16.17
C HIS A 356 6.91 36.83 -16.88
N LEU A 357 6.84 35.50 -16.74
CA LEU A 357 7.81 34.57 -17.29
C LEU A 357 7.96 34.67 -18.82
N LEU A 358 6.87 34.98 -19.52
CA LEU A 358 6.82 35.17 -20.98
C LEU A 358 6.41 36.59 -21.34
N LYS A 359 6.73 37.56 -20.47
CA LYS A 359 6.37 38.96 -20.71
C LYS A 359 6.98 39.44 -22.03
N ASP A 360 6.14 40.08 -22.84
CA ASP A 360 6.49 40.65 -24.14
C ASP A 360 6.90 39.61 -25.20
N CYS A 361 6.68 38.32 -24.92
CA CYS A 361 6.85 37.26 -25.91
C CYS A 361 5.63 37.12 -26.82
N VAL A 362 5.85 36.66 -28.05
CA VAL A 362 4.81 36.25 -29.00
C VAL A 362 4.91 34.76 -29.30
N ALA A 363 3.82 34.02 -29.07
CA ALA A 363 3.77 32.58 -29.35
C ALA A 363 2.84 32.26 -30.53
N PHE A 364 3.38 31.57 -31.54
CA PHE A 364 2.62 31.04 -32.67
C PHE A 364 2.24 29.57 -32.42
N ILE A 365 0.96 29.24 -32.35
CA ILE A 365 0.45 27.95 -31.87
C ILE A 365 -0.43 27.30 -32.94
N THR A 366 0.04 26.21 -33.55
CA THR A 366 -0.79 25.43 -34.48
C THR A 366 -1.75 24.53 -33.71
N GLY A 367 -3.01 24.43 -34.15
CA GLY A 367 -4.05 23.70 -33.42
C GLY A 367 -4.45 24.34 -32.08
N GLY A 368 -4.25 25.65 -31.91
CA GLY A 368 -4.52 26.37 -30.65
C GLY A 368 -6.00 26.61 -30.31
N GLY A 369 -6.95 26.21 -31.17
CA GLY A 369 -8.38 26.47 -30.96
C GLY A 369 -9.12 25.47 -30.06
N SER A 370 -8.46 24.39 -29.61
CA SER A 370 -9.06 23.39 -28.72
C SER A 370 -7.99 22.56 -27.99
N GLY A 371 -8.40 21.82 -26.97
CA GLY A 371 -7.60 20.81 -26.30
C GLY A 371 -6.29 21.35 -25.71
N ILE A 372 -5.21 20.60 -25.88
CA ILE A 372 -3.88 20.93 -25.33
C ILE A 372 -3.40 22.30 -25.86
N GLY A 373 -3.54 22.55 -27.16
CA GLY A 373 -3.13 23.81 -27.78
C GLY A 373 -3.85 25.04 -27.20
N PHE A 374 -5.15 24.92 -26.94
CA PHE A 374 -5.93 25.98 -26.30
C PHE A 374 -5.43 26.30 -24.89
N ARG A 375 -5.21 25.27 -24.07
CA ARG A 375 -4.71 25.49 -22.70
C ARG A 375 -3.27 26.00 -22.69
N ILE A 376 -2.41 25.60 -23.63
CA ILE A 376 -1.07 26.18 -23.81
C ILE A 376 -1.19 27.69 -24.08
N ALA A 377 -2.05 28.09 -25.03
CA ALA A 377 -2.26 29.50 -25.36
C ALA A 377 -2.70 30.30 -24.12
N GLU A 378 -3.70 29.81 -23.38
CA GLU A 378 -4.18 30.48 -22.18
C GLU A 378 -3.09 30.66 -21.13
N ILE A 379 -2.37 29.59 -20.78
CA ILE A 379 -1.34 29.67 -19.74
C ILE A 379 -0.23 30.62 -20.19
N PHE A 380 0.19 30.59 -21.46
CA PHE A 380 1.20 31.52 -21.97
C PHE A 380 0.72 32.97 -21.84
N MET A 381 -0.54 33.26 -22.17
CA MET A 381 -1.12 34.60 -22.03
C MET A 381 -1.21 35.04 -20.56
N ARG A 382 -1.56 34.14 -19.64
CA ARG A 382 -1.50 34.42 -18.19
C ARG A 382 -0.08 34.71 -17.69
N HIS A 383 0.94 34.27 -18.41
CA HIS A 383 2.35 34.56 -18.14
C HIS A 383 2.92 35.75 -18.93
N GLY A 384 2.05 36.57 -19.54
CA GLY A 384 2.40 37.83 -20.19
C GLY A 384 2.67 37.77 -21.70
N CYS A 385 2.39 36.63 -22.34
CA CYS A 385 2.62 36.40 -23.76
C CYS A 385 1.42 36.87 -24.60
N ASP A 386 1.67 37.47 -25.77
CA ASP A 386 0.64 37.54 -26.81
C ASP A 386 0.70 36.28 -27.67
N THR A 387 -0.44 35.83 -28.20
CA THR A 387 -0.51 34.55 -28.92
C THR A 387 -1.15 34.68 -30.29
N VAL A 388 -0.76 33.78 -31.18
CA VAL A 388 -1.44 33.48 -32.43
C VAL A 388 -1.91 32.04 -32.36
N ILE A 389 -3.21 31.82 -32.55
CA ILE A 389 -3.78 30.47 -32.65
C ILE A 389 -4.16 30.19 -34.10
N ALA A 390 -3.60 29.11 -34.65
CA ALA A 390 -3.68 28.85 -36.08
C ALA A 390 -4.25 27.44 -36.37
N SER A 391 -5.35 27.37 -37.13
CA SER A 391 -5.99 26.09 -37.51
C SER A 391 -6.91 26.26 -38.73
N ARG A 392 -7.53 25.19 -39.22
CA ARG A 392 -8.37 25.22 -40.43
C ARG A 392 -9.77 25.78 -40.21
N ASN A 393 -10.29 25.80 -38.98
CA ASN A 393 -11.65 26.24 -38.69
C ASN A 393 -11.61 27.65 -38.07
N PHE A 394 -11.86 28.66 -38.90
CA PHE A 394 -11.74 30.05 -38.49
C PHE A 394 -12.78 30.46 -37.43
N ASP A 395 -14.03 30.00 -37.54
CA ASP A 395 -15.09 30.34 -36.58
C ASP A 395 -14.73 29.87 -35.16
N LYS A 396 -14.23 28.62 -35.04
CA LYS A 396 -13.75 28.08 -33.76
C LYS A 396 -12.54 28.84 -33.22
N LEU A 397 -11.62 29.25 -34.10
CA LEU A 397 -10.46 30.04 -33.67
C LEU A 397 -10.88 31.42 -33.16
N LYS A 398 -11.84 32.06 -33.83
CA LYS A 398 -12.33 33.37 -33.43
C LYS A 398 -12.95 33.31 -32.04
N GLU A 399 -13.84 32.35 -31.79
CA GLU A 399 -14.43 32.13 -30.48
C GLU A 399 -13.35 31.85 -29.41
N ALA A 400 -12.38 30.98 -29.70
CA ALA A 400 -11.28 30.69 -28.79
C ALA A 400 -10.43 31.93 -28.47
N ALA A 401 -10.09 32.73 -29.49
CA ALA A 401 -9.29 33.94 -29.33
C ALA A 401 -10.00 35.02 -28.49
N GLU A 402 -11.32 35.17 -28.65
CA GLU A 402 -12.14 36.07 -27.84
C GLU A 402 -12.12 35.64 -26.37
N LYS A 403 -12.33 34.34 -26.08
CA LYS A 403 -12.25 33.79 -24.72
C LYS A 403 -10.88 34.01 -24.09
N LEU A 404 -9.82 33.66 -24.82
CA LEU A 404 -8.42 33.76 -24.36
C LEU A 404 -8.01 35.21 -24.07
N SER A 405 -8.39 36.14 -24.95
CA SER A 405 -8.10 37.56 -24.78
C SER A 405 -8.86 38.13 -23.57
N ALA A 406 -10.15 37.77 -23.42
CA ALA A 406 -10.96 38.21 -22.29
C ALA A 406 -10.42 37.70 -20.94
N ALA A 407 -9.94 36.46 -20.88
CA ALA A 407 -9.47 35.84 -19.63
C ALA A 407 -8.10 36.34 -19.16
N SER A 408 -7.24 36.81 -20.08
CA SER A 408 -5.85 37.16 -19.80
C SER A 408 -5.52 38.64 -19.95
N GLY A 409 -6.34 39.41 -20.67
CA GLY A 409 -6.05 40.79 -21.05
C GLY A 409 -4.93 40.93 -22.09
N ARG A 410 -4.46 39.82 -22.67
CA ARG A 410 -3.44 39.80 -23.74
C ARG A 410 -4.08 39.66 -25.12
N ARG A 411 -3.32 39.94 -26.19
CA ARG A 411 -3.80 39.80 -27.57
C ARG A 411 -3.71 38.33 -28.00
N CYS A 412 -4.81 37.76 -28.49
CA CYS A 412 -4.82 36.48 -29.20
C CYS A 412 -5.31 36.70 -30.64
N LEU A 413 -4.46 36.44 -31.64
CA LEU A 413 -4.79 36.57 -33.06
C LEU A 413 -5.24 35.20 -33.62
N PRO A 414 -6.48 35.05 -34.10
CA PRO A 414 -6.91 33.85 -34.80
C PRO A 414 -6.51 33.89 -36.29
N ILE A 415 -5.77 32.90 -36.78
CA ILE A 415 -5.39 32.82 -38.21
C ILE A 415 -5.79 31.47 -38.82
N CYS A 416 -6.48 31.50 -39.95
CA CYS A 416 -6.86 30.28 -40.67
C CYS A 416 -5.67 29.72 -41.45
N ILE A 417 -5.22 28.51 -41.14
CA ILE A 417 -4.14 27.83 -41.86
C ILE A 417 -4.42 26.34 -42.11
N ASP A 418 -3.78 25.81 -43.15
CA ASP A 418 -3.54 24.38 -43.31
C ASP A 418 -2.04 24.11 -43.25
N VAL A 419 -1.57 23.45 -42.19
CA VAL A 419 -0.13 23.16 -41.97
C VAL A 419 0.49 22.32 -43.09
N ARG A 420 -0.33 21.68 -43.93
CA ARG A 420 0.12 20.92 -45.10
C ARG A 420 0.51 21.83 -46.28
N LYS A 421 0.16 23.12 -46.24
CA LYS A 421 0.36 24.10 -47.31
C LYS A 421 1.34 25.19 -46.88
N PRO A 422 2.63 25.10 -47.23
CA PRO A 422 3.65 26.08 -46.82
C PRO A 422 3.31 27.55 -47.16
N GLU A 423 2.58 27.79 -48.24
CA GLU A 423 2.17 29.14 -48.66
C GLU A 423 1.16 29.75 -47.67
N SER A 424 0.24 28.93 -47.17
CA SER A 424 -0.74 29.34 -46.15
C SER A 424 -0.05 29.68 -44.83
N ILE A 425 0.98 28.92 -44.46
CA ILE A 425 1.78 29.16 -43.26
C ILE A 425 2.61 30.44 -43.42
N THR A 426 3.19 30.63 -44.60
CA THR A 426 3.99 31.83 -44.94
C THR A 426 3.16 33.09 -44.79
N ALA A 427 1.95 33.12 -45.35
CA ALA A 427 1.03 34.24 -45.20
C ALA A 427 0.66 34.51 -43.73
N ALA A 428 0.42 33.46 -42.93
CA ALA A 428 0.10 33.59 -41.51
C ALA A 428 1.26 34.12 -40.66
N VAL A 429 2.50 33.70 -40.97
CA VAL A 429 3.69 34.24 -40.32
C VAL A 429 3.92 35.70 -40.71
N ASP A 430 3.72 36.05 -41.98
CA ASP A 430 3.81 37.45 -42.44
C ASP A 430 2.76 38.34 -41.76
N GLU A 431 1.52 37.86 -41.63
CA GLU A 431 0.46 38.54 -40.88
C GLU A 431 0.81 38.68 -39.40
N THR A 432 1.37 37.64 -38.79
CA THR A 432 1.82 37.67 -37.38
C THR A 432 2.90 38.73 -37.17
N LEU A 433 3.94 38.73 -38.00
CA LEU A 433 5.03 39.70 -37.91
C LEU A 433 4.54 41.13 -38.16
N LYS A 434 3.53 41.31 -39.03
CA LYS A 434 2.91 42.62 -39.26
C LYS A 434 2.11 43.10 -38.04
N GLU A 435 1.33 42.23 -37.41
CA GLU A 435 0.39 42.60 -36.34
C GLU A 435 1.01 42.65 -34.93
N LEU A 436 2.05 41.82 -34.70
CA LEU A 436 2.68 41.63 -33.40
C LEU A 436 4.19 41.95 -33.40
N GLY A 437 4.82 42.12 -34.56
CA GLY A 437 6.20 42.59 -34.71
C GLY A 437 7.27 41.50 -34.68
N HIS A 438 7.05 40.42 -33.95
CA HIS A 438 8.03 39.33 -33.76
C HIS A 438 7.36 38.00 -33.42
N ILE A 439 8.14 36.92 -33.37
CA ILE A 439 7.74 35.61 -32.86
C ILE A 439 8.88 35.10 -31.97
N ASP A 440 8.62 34.66 -30.75
CA ASP A 440 9.65 34.09 -29.87
C ASP A 440 9.47 32.59 -29.67
N ILE A 441 8.23 32.13 -29.78
CA ILE A 441 7.85 30.77 -29.45
C ILE A 441 6.99 30.18 -30.56
N LEU A 442 7.32 28.96 -31.00
CA LEU A 442 6.51 28.16 -31.89
C LEU A 442 6.05 26.89 -31.17
N ILE A 443 4.74 26.68 -31.10
CA ILE A 443 4.14 25.44 -30.62
C ILE A 443 3.54 24.67 -31.80
N ASN A 444 4.18 23.56 -32.18
CA ASN A 444 3.65 22.66 -33.19
C ASN A 444 2.72 21.62 -32.53
N ASN A 445 1.43 21.96 -32.45
CA ASN A 445 0.41 21.13 -31.79
C ASN A 445 -0.64 20.54 -32.75
N ALA A 446 -0.74 21.02 -33.99
CA ALA A 446 -1.64 20.42 -34.98
C ALA A 446 -1.33 18.93 -35.20
N ALA A 447 -2.36 18.07 -35.06
CA ALA A 447 -2.21 16.62 -35.14
C ALA A 447 -3.51 15.92 -35.57
N GLY A 448 -3.38 14.73 -36.14
CA GLY A 448 -4.46 13.80 -36.46
C GLY A 448 -4.18 12.40 -35.92
N ASN A 449 -5.14 11.81 -35.22
CA ASN A 449 -5.00 10.47 -34.65
C ASN A 449 -6.36 9.78 -34.48
N PHE A 450 -6.42 8.49 -34.75
CA PHE A 450 -7.60 7.64 -34.58
C PHE A 450 -7.20 6.16 -34.48
N LEU A 451 -8.06 5.32 -33.89
CA LEU A 451 -7.81 3.87 -33.82
C LEU A 451 -8.20 3.19 -35.13
N CYS A 452 -7.26 2.47 -35.76
CA CYS A 452 -7.51 1.69 -36.96
C CYS A 452 -6.49 0.54 -37.10
N PRO A 453 -6.93 -0.73 -37.27
CA PRO A 453 -6.04 -1.82 -37.63
C PRO A 453 -5.25 -1.49 -38.90
N ALA A 454 -3.96 -1.83 -38.93
CA ALA A 454 -3.11 -1.54 -40.10
C ALA A 454 -3.65 -2.15 -41.40
N THR A 455 -4.32 -3.31 -41.32
CA THR A 455 -4.97 -3.99 -42.46
C THR A 455 -6.19 -3.24 -43.01
N SER A 456 -6.82 -2.37 -42.22
CA SER A 456 -7.99 -1.59 -42.61
C SER A 456 -7.66 -0.12 -42.87
N LEU A 457 -6.43 0.30 -42.59
CA LEU A 457 -5.98 1.67 -42.75
C LEU A 457 -5.72 1.98 -44.23
N SER A 458 -6.51 2.90 -44.79
CA SER A 458 -6.31 3.32 -46.19
C SER A 458 -4.99 4.08 -46.37
N PHE A 459 -4.39 3.97 -47.56
CA PHE A 459 -3.19 4.73 -47.93
C PHE A 459 -3.38 6.25 -47.74
N ASN A 460 -4.56 6.77 -48.11
CA ASN A 460 -4.86 8.20 -47.96
C ASN A 460 -4.95 8.62 -46.49
N ALA A 461 -5.51 7.78 -45.61
CA ALA A 461 -5.59 8.09 -44.19
C ALA A 461 -4.21 8.08 -43.52
N PHE A 462 -3.36 7.10 -43.85
CA PHE A 462 -1.95 7.09 -43.40
C PHE A 462 -1.20 8.33 -43.90
N LYS A 463 -1.30 8.64 -45.19
CA LYS A 463 -0.69 9.83 -45.81
C LYS A 463 -1.16 11.12 -45.15
N THR A 464 -2.46 11.28 -44.91
CA THR A 464 -3.04 12.49 -44.31
C THR A 464 -2.46 12.75 -42.92
N VAL A 465 -2.30 11.72 -42.08
CA VAL A 465 -1.69 11.89 -40.75
C VAL A 465 -0.22 12.26 -40.85
N MET A 466 0.55 11.62 -41.75
CA MET A 466 1.94 11.99 -41.98
C MET A 466 2.08 13.44 -42.49
N GLU A 467 1.19 13.89 -43.36
CA GLU A 467 1.17 15.27 -43.87
C GLU A 467 0.87 16.30 -42.78
N ILE A 468 -0.04 15.98 -41.85
CA ILE A 468 -0.39 16.89 -40.75
C ILE A 468 0.71 16.90 -39.68
N ASP A 469 1.01 15.73 -39.12
CA ASP A 469 1.83 15.60 -37.90
C ASP A 469 3.33 15.72 -38.18
N THR A 470 3.80 15.20 -39.31
CA THR A 470 5.24 15.22 -39.67
C THR A 470 5.53 16.40 -40.58
N MET A 471 4.93 16.42 -41.77
CA MET A 471 5.23 17.48 -42.74
C MET A 471 4.73 18.84 -42.24
N GLY A 472 3.56 18.91 -41.61
CA GLY A 472 3.05 20.16 -41.05
C GLY A 472 3.94 20.76 -39.96
N THR A 473 4.47 19.93 -39.07
CA THR A 473 5.47 20.35 -38.07
C THR A 473 6.74 20.89 -38.75
N PHE A 474 7.27 20.16 -39.74
CA PHE A 474 8.45 20.61 -40.48
C PHE A 474 8.21 21.92 -41.24
N ASN A 475 7.11 22.00 -42.00
CA ASN A 475 6.74 23.18 -42.79
C ASN A 475 6.62 24.42 -41.91
N THR A 476 5.91 24.30 -40.78
CA THR A 476 5.72 25.43 -39.85
C THR A 476 7.04 25.85 -39.22
N SER A 477 7.83 24.89 -38.75
CA SER A 477 9.15 25.16 -38.16
C SER A 477 10.10 25.83 -39.16
N LYS A 478 10.13 25.33 -40.40
CA LYS A 478 10.97 25.88 -41.47
C LYS A 478 10.56 27.31 -41.83
N VAL A 479 9.27 27.57 -42.03
CA VAL A 479 8.80 28.91 -42.39
C VAL A 479 9.08 29.92 -41.29
N VAL A 480 8.79 29.60 -40.03
CA VAL A 480 9.08 30.49 -38.89
C VAL A 480 10.60 30.70 -38.74
N TYR A 481 11.39 29.66 -38.98
CA TYR A 481 12.85 29.76 -38.97
C TYR A 481 13.36 30.71 -40.06
N GLU A 482 12.96 30.51 -41.32
CA GLU A 482 13.40 31.32 -42.45
C GLU A 482 12.95 32.78 -42.37
N LYS A 483 11.75 33.02 -41.82
CA LYS A 483 11.17 34.37 -41.72
C LYS A 483 11.63 35.14 -40.49
N TRP A 484 12.00 34.46 -39.39
CA TRP A 484 12.32 35.12 -38.14
C TRP A 484 13.45 34.46 -37.34
N PHE A 485 13.34 33.18 -36.96
CA PHE A 485 14.26 32.60 -35.95
C PHE A 485 15.70 32.51 -36.41
N LYS A 486 15.97 32.43 -37.72
CA LYS A 486 17.33 32.38 -38.25
C LYS A 486 18.19 33.56 -37.78
N ASP A 487 17.59 34.75 -37.69
CA ASP A 487 18.31 35.99 -37.37
C ASP A 487 18.10 36.46 -35.92
N HIS A 488 17.11 35.92 -35.22
CA HIS A 488 16.68 36.40 -33.89
C HIS A 488 16.71 35.33 -32.78
N GLY A 489 16.95 34.07 -33.12
CA GLY A 489 16.73 32.95 -32.19
C GLY A 489 15.25 32.68 -31.95
N GLY A 490 14.96 31.72 -31.06
CA GLY A 490 13.59 31.35 -30.72
C GLY A 490 13.46 30.01 -30.04
N ASN A 491 12.23 29.64 -29.67
CA ASN A 491 11.93 28.41 -28.95
C ASN A 491 10.84 27.62 -29.68
N ILE A 492 11.17 26.41 -30.13
CA ILE A 492 10.21 25.48 -30.75
C ILE A 492 9.88 24.40 -29.73
N VAL A 493 8.58 24.20 -29.48
CA VAL A 493 8.06 23.07 -28.71
C VAL A 493 7.11 22.27 -29.59
N ASN A 494 7.49 21.04 -29.89
CA ASN A 494 6.68 20.10 -30.65
C ASN A 494 5.79 19.27 -29.71
N ILE A 495 4.53 19.04 -30.07
CA ILE A 495 3.67 18.10 -29.34
C ILE A 495 3.70 16.74 -30.05
N SER A 496 4.30 15.76 -29.37
CA SER A 496 4.52 14.40 -29.83
C SER A 496 3.63 13.40 -29.08
N ALA A 497 4.06 12.14 -28.96
CA ALA A 497 3.47 11.11 -28.11
C ALA A 497 4.44 9.91 -27.98
N THR A 498 4.27 9.07 -26.96
CA THR A 498 5.13 7.90 -26.71
C THR A 498 4.83 6.68 -27.60
N LEU A 499 3.97 6.84 -28.62
CA LEU A 499 3.46 5.77 -29.49
C LEU A 499 4.56 5.01 -30.27
N GLY A 500 5.65 5.71 -30.63
CA GLY A 500 6.75 5.18 -31.43
C GLY A 500 7.77 4.33 -30.64
N TYR A 501 7.80 4.43 -29.31
CA TYR A 501 8.85 3.78 -28.50
C TYR A 501 8.70 2.25 -28.43
N LYS A 502 7.45 1.77 -28.36
CA LYS A 502 7.12 0.34 -28.25
C LYS A 502 6.23 -0.18 -29.38
N GLY A 503 5.79 0.71 -30.28
CA GLY A 503 4.85 0.44 -31.37
C GLY A 503 3.42 0.26 -30.89
N GLN A 504 2.63 1.32 -30.83
CA GLN A 504 1.24 1.25 -30.34
C GLN A 504 0.29 0.56 -31.34
N ALA A 505 -0.41 -0.47 -30.88
CA ALA A 505 -1.44 -1.14 -31.68
C ALA A 505 -2.56 -0.18 -32.12
N LEU A 506 -3.11 -0.43 -33.32
CA LEU A 506 -4.15 0.38 -33.97
C LEU A 506 -3.74 1.83 -34.32
N GLN A 507 -2.49 2.23 -34.09
CA GLN A 507 -2.05 3.61 -34.27
C GLN A 507 -0.75 3.71 -35.06
N VAL A 508 -0.54 2.83 -36.04
CA VAL A 508 0.68 2.80 -36.85
C VAL A 508 0.96 4.15 -37.54
N HIS A 509 -0.07 4.83 -38.05
CA HIS A 509 0.07 6.15 -38.69
C HIS A 509 0.56 7.22 -37.71
N ALA A 510 -0.12 7.38 -36.58
CA ALA A 510 0.25 8.39 -35.57
C ALA A 510 1.58 8.05 -34.90
N GLY A 511 1.84 6.77 -34.61
CA GLY A 511 3.10 6.29 -34.07
C GLY A 511 4.29 6.57 -34.98
N SER A 512 4.17 6.28 -36.28
CA SER A 512 5.20 6.63 -37.27
C SER A 512 5.40 8.14 -37.38
N ALA A 513 4.33 8.93 -37.39
CA ALA A 513 4.42 10.38 -37.50
C ALA A 513 5.08 11.02 -36.27
N LYS A 514 4.71 10.61 -35.05
CA LYS A 514 5.31 11.13 -33.81
C LYS A 514 6.76 10.68 -33.62
N ALA A 515 7.11 9.47 -34.04
CA ALA A 515 8.51 9.04 -34.07
C ALA A 515 9.36 9.91 -35.03
N ALA A 516 8.81 10.26 -36.20
CA ALA A 516 9.46 11.18 -37.13
C ALA A 516 9.60 12.59 -36.53
N ASN A 517 8.59 13.08 -35.81
CA ASN A 517 8.64 14.36 -35.10
C ASN A 517 9.72 14.38 -33.99
N ASP A 518 9.85 13.32 -33.20
CA ASP A 518 10.89 13.22 -32.17
C ASP A 518 12.29 13.15 -32.78
N ALA A 519 12.47 12.44 -33.89
CA ALA A 519 13.72 12.46 -34.63
C ALA A 519 14.04 13.85 -35.16
N MET A 520 13.07 14.50 -35.82
CA MET A 520 13.19 15.85 -36.36
C MET A 520 13.55 16.87 -35.27
N THR A 521 12.93 16.77 -34.09
CA THR A 521 13.23 17.62 -32.93
C THR A 521 14.73 17.61 -32.60
N ARG A 522 15.36 16.42 -32.60
CA ARG A 522 16.80 16.28 -32.34
C ARG A 522 17.65 16.85 -33.47
N HIS A 523 17.29 16.60 -34.73
CA HIS A 523 18.01 17.13 -35.88
C HIS A 523 17.97 18.67 -35.92
N LEU A 524 16.78 19.25 -35.80
CA LEU A 524 16.61 20.71 -35.81
C LEU A 524 17.29 21.38 -34.61
N ALA A 525 17.31 20.74 -33.44
CA ALA A 525 18.05 21.24 -32.28
C ALA A 525 19.56 21.38 -32.56
N VAL A 526 20.14 20.44 -33.31
CA VAL A 526 21.56 20.47 -33.69
C VAL A 526 21.80 21.50 -34.79
N GLU A 527 20.95 21.51 -35.82
CA GLU A 527 21.14 22.37 -37.00
C GLU A 527 20.86 23.86 -36.71
N TRP A 528 19.86 24.17 -35.88
CA TRP A 528 19.42 25.54 -35.61
C TRP A 528 19.89 26.10 -34.26
N GLY A 529 20.51 25.27 -33.43
CA GLY A 529 21.17 25.69 -32.20
C GLY A 529 22.16 26.85 -32.38
N PRO A 530 23.03 26.86 -33.42
CA PRO A 530 23.93 27.97 -33.70
C PRO A 530 23.22 29.31 -33.96
N SER A 531 21.96 29.29 -34.41
CA SER A 531 21.13 30.49 -34.61
C SER A 531 20.40 30.92 -33.33
N GLY A 532 20.72 30.32 -32.17
CA GLY A 532 20.04 30.61 -30.90
C GLY A 532 18.66 29.96 -30.78
N VAL A 533 18.34 28.96 -31.61
CA VAL A 533 17.03 28.28 -31.60
C VAL A 533 17.08 27.02 -30.76
N ARG A 534 16.21 26.93 -29.76
CA ARG A 534 16.01 25.69 -28.98
C ARG A 534 14.84 24.91 -29.55
N VAL A 535 15.00 23.60 -29.72
CA VAL A 535 13.94 22.74 -30.26
C VAL A 535 13.73 21.56 -29.32
N ASN A 536 12.57 21.48 -28.68
CA ASN A 536 12.21 20.42 -27.74
C ASN A 536 10.83 19.85 -28.06
N SER A 537 10.49 18.74 -27.43
CA SER A 537 9.20 18.05 -27.60
C SER A 537 8.57 17.74 -26.24
N VAL A 538 7.26 17.87 -26.15
CA VAL A 538 6.45 17.27 -25.08
C VAL A 538 5.77 16.04 -25.66
N ALA A 539 5.86 14.89 -24.99
CA ALA A 539 5.18 13.66 -25.37
C ALA A 539 4.08 13.34 -24.33
N PRO A 540 2.83 13.78 -24.56
CA PRO A 540 1.71 13.54 -23.66
C PRO A 540 1.28 12.07 -23.63
N GLY A 541 0.78 11.65 -22.47
CA GLY A 541 0.00 10.42 -22.32
C GLY A 541 -1.48 10.60 -22.65
N PRO A 542 -2.37 9.77 -22.06
CA PRO A 542 -3.81 10.03 -22.11
C PRO A 542 -4.14 11.29 -21.30
N ILE A 543 -4.68 12.31 -21.98
CA ILE A 543 -5.03 13.61 -21.40
C ILE A 543 -6.55 13.81 -21.43
N SER A 544 -7.17 13.94 -20.25
CA SER A 544 -8.61 14.09 -20.11
C SER A 544 -9.13 15.40 -20.73
N GLY A 545 -10.40 15.41 -21.15
CA GLY A 545 -11.04 16.60 -21.73
C GLY A 545 -10.43 17.06 -23.05
N THR A 546 -9.86 16.14 -23.84
CA THR A 546 -9.33 16.40 -25.19
C THR A 546 -10.07 15.57 -26.22
N GLU A 547 -10.29 16.14 -27.42
CA GLU A 547 -10.86 15.41 -28.56
C GLU A 547 -10.08 14.13 -28.89
N GLY A 548 -8.74 14.19 -28.77
CA GLY A 548 -7.87 13.02 -28.93
C GLY A 548 -8.22 11.90 -27.95
N PHE A 549 -8.42 12.21 -26.67
CA PHE A 549 -8.81 11.22 -25.67
C PHE A 549 -10.20 10.63 -25.96
N HIS A 550 -11.17 11.44 -26.39
CA HIS A 550 -12.50 10.95 -26.77
C HIS A 550 -12.47 9.99 -27.97
N ARG A 551 -11.68 10.31 -29.00
CA ARG A 551 -11.52 9.45 -30.20
C ARG A 551 -10.84 8.12 -29.92
N LEU A 552 -10.04 8.04 -28.86
CA LEU A 552 -9.28 6.84 -28.47
C LEU A 552 -10.01 5.98 -27.41
N GLY A 553 -11.31 6.22 -27.18
CA GLY A 553 -12.15 5.43 -26.28
C GLY A 553 -12.62 6.16 -25.02
N GLY A 554 -12.02 7.31 -24.69
CA GLY A 554 -12.45 8.24 -23.63
C GLY A 554 -12.88 7.56 -22.32
N VAL A 555 -14.10 7.86 -21.90
CA VAL A 555 -14.73 7.36 -20.65
C VAL A 555 -14.85 5.83 -20.62
N ARG A 556 -14.97 5.15 -21.78
CA ARG A 556 -15.03 3.67 -21.82
C ARG A 556 -13.69 3.05 -21.46
N ALA A 557 -12.58 3.66 -21.88
CA ALA A 557 -11.25 3.21 -21.50
C ALA A 557 -11.00 3.42 -20.00
N GLU A 558 -11.45 4.55 -19.45
CA GLU A 558 -11.41 4.83 -18.01
C GLU A 558 -12.24 3.81 -17.20
N ALA A 559 -13.49 3.58 -17.60
CA ALA A 559 -14.39 2.61 -16.96
C ALA A 559 -13.87 1.16 -17.03
N ALA A 560 -13.09 0.81 -18.07
CA ALA A 560 -12.43 -0.49 -18.21
C ALA A 560 -11.14 -0.62 -17.37
N GLY A 561 -10.77 0.39 -16.58
CA GLY A 561 -9.59 0.36 -15.72
C GLY A 561 -8.27 0.61 -16.46
N ALA A 562 -8.28 1.23 -17.64
CA ALA A 562 -7.08 1.48 -18.45
C ALA A 562 -6.01 2.31 -17.72
N PHE A 563 -6.37 3.07 -16.69
CA PHE A 563 -5.40 3.84 -15.90
C PHE A 563 -4.70 3.03 -14.81
N ARG A 564 -5.16 1.81 -14.50
CA ARG A 564 -4.49 0.93 -13.52
C ARG A 564 -3.08 0.52 -13.95
N SER A 565 -2.81 0.51 -15.26
CA SER A 565 -1.50 0.22 -15.82
C SER A 565 -0.58 1.44 -15.87
N ILE A 566 -1.11 2.66 -15.68
CA ILE A 566 -0.32 3.88 -15.58
C ILE A 566 0.26 3.96 -14.17
N PRO A 567 1.59 4.15 -13.97
CA PRO A 567 2.19 4.19 -12.64
C PRO A 567 1.60 5.26 -11.72
N LEU A 568 1.25 6.44 -12.26
CA LEU A 568 0.54 7.48 -11.51
C LEU A 568 -0.98 7.24 -11.36
N GLN A 569 -1.51 6.19 -11.99
CA GLN A 569 -2.90 5.70 -11.88
C GLN A 569 -4.01 6.68 -12.25
N ARG A 570 -3.71 7.61 -13.16
CA ARG A 570 -4.66 8.58 -13.69
C ARG A 570 -4.25 9.05 -15.09
N ALA A 571 -5.19 9.66 -15.80
CA ALA A 571 -4.87 10.53 -16.93
C ALA A 571 -4.20 11.84 -16.47
N GLY A 572 -3.43 12.43 -17.37
CA GLY A 572 -3.01 13.84 -17.24
C GLY A 572 -4.17 14.78 -17.60
N ASN A 573 -4.02 16.07 -17.31
CA ASN A 573 -4.94 17.11 -17.76
C ASN A 573 -4.25 18.14 -18.69
N LYS A 574 -5.02 19.04 -19.32
CA LYS A 574 -4.49 19.99 -20.30
C LYS A 574 -3.56 21.01 -19.64
N THR A 575 -3.85 21.41 -18.40
CA THR A 575 -3.05 22.38 -17.63
C THR A 575 -1.65 21.83 -17.33
N GLU A 576 -1.52 20.55 -17.01
CA GLU A 576 -0.23 19.89 -16.85
C GLU A 576 0.60 19.92 -18.14
N MET A 577 -0.04 19.68 -19.29
CA MET A 577 0.65 19.78 -20.59
C MET A 577 1.09 21.21 -20.91
N ALA A 578 0.25 22.19 -20.56
CA ALA A 578 0.58 23.60 -20.68
C ALA A 578 1.78 23.99 -19.80
N HIS A 579 1.88 23.46 -18.57
CA HIS A 579 3.05 23.67 -17.71
C HIS A 579 4.33 23.04 -18.27
N CYS A 580 4.25 21.85 -18.89
CA CYS A 580 5.39 21.25 -19.58
C CYS A 580 5.86 22.12 -20.75
N ALA A 581 4.92 22.61 -21.57
CA ALA A 581 5.24 23.52 -22.68
C ALA A 581 5.81 24.86 -22.19
N LEU A 582 5.27 25.42 -21.11
CA LEU A 582 5.74 26.67 -20.49
C LEU A 582 7.18 26.53 -20.02
N PHE A 583 7.52 25.44 -19.33
CA PHE A 583 8.89 25.16 -18.91
C PHE A 583 9.85 25.16 -20.11
N LEU A 584 9.52 24.41 -21.17
CA LEU A 584 10.37 24.29 -22.36
C LEU A 584 10.47 25.58 -23.19
N ALA A 585 9.40 26.39 -23.22
CA ALA A 585 9.39 27.68 -23.90
C ALA A 585 10.13 28.78 -23.12
N SER A 586 10.22 28.66 -21.79
CA SER A 586 10.75 29.72 -20.92
C SER A 586 12.27 29.67 -20.72
N PRO A 587 12.87 30.75 -20.17
CA PRO A 587 14.27 30.76 -19.75
C PRO A 587 14.66 29.69 -18.71
N ALA A 588 13.70 29.09 -18.01
CA ALA A 588 13.97 28.01 -17.04
C ALA A 588 14.58 26.75 -17.69
N SER A 589 14.43 26.60 -19.01
CA SER A 589 15.02 25.51 -19.79
C SER A 589 16.10 26.00 -20.77
N SER A 590 16.73 27.16 -20.50
CA SER A 590 17.69 27.81 -21.40
C SER A 590 18.86 26.92 -21.89
N PHE A 591 19.19 25.86 -21.15
CA PHE A 591 20.22 24.87 -21.51
C PHE A 591 19.66 23.51 -21.99
N VAL A 592 18.37 23.45 -22.32
CA VAL A 592 17.68 22.24 -22.78
C VAL A 592 17.29 22.41 -24.25
N THR A 593 17.84 21.55 -25.12
CA THR A 593 17.48 21.45 -26.54
C THR A 593 17.62 20.00 -27.01
N GLY A 594 16.81 19.58 -27.98
CA GLY A 594 16.73 18.21 -28.47
C GLY A 594 16.04 17.23 -27.52
N ALA A 595 15.48 17.70 -26.40
CA ALA A 595 14.86 16.86 -25.40
C ALA A 595 13.42 16.48 -25.77
N ILE A 596 13.03 15.25 -25.38
CA ILE A 596 11.65 14.77 -25.43
C ILE A 596 11.19 14.59 -23.99
N LEU A 597 10.40 15.55 -23.51
CA LEU A 597 9.82 15.52 -22.18
C LEU A 597 8.57 14.62 -22.19
N VAL A 598 8.71 13.41 -21.69
CA VAL A 598 7.58 12.47 -21.57
C VAL A 598 6.71 12.84 -20.38
N ALA A 599 5.44 13.15 -20.64
CA ALA A 599 4.46 13.59 -19.66
C ALA A 599 3.20 12.70 -19.72
N ASP A 600 3.34 11.44 -19.32
CA ASP A 600 2.30 10.40 -19.45
C ASP A 600 2.05 9.62 -18.14
N GLY A 601 2.54 10.12 -17.02
CA GLY A 601 2.43 9.44 -15.72
C GLY A 601 3.21 8.14 -15.61
N GLY A 602 4.18 7.90 -16.51
CA GLY A 602 5.00 6.69 -16.60
C GLY A 602 4.36 5.59 -17.45
N ALA A 603 3.25 5.87 -18.13
CA ALA A 603 2.49 4.88 -18.90
C ALA A 603 3.37 4.16 -19.92
N TRP A 604 4.25 4.86 -20.64
CA TRP A 604 5.11 4.25 -21.65
C TRP A 604 6.06 3.19 -21.06
N LEU A 605 6.36 3.22 -19.76
CA LEU A 605 7.24 2.23 -19.12
C LEU A 605 6.51 0.91 -18.83
N THR A 606 5.23 0.97 -18.47
CA THR A 606 4.49 -0.17 -17.88
C THR A 606 3.27 -0.61 -18.67
N SER A 607 2.69 0.24 -19.53
CA SER A 607 1.51 -0.09 -20.31
C SER A 607 1.78 -1.24 -21.26
N ALA A 608 1.00 -2.32 -21.10
CA ALA A 608 1.02 -3.45 -22.01
C ALA A 608 0.36 -3.06 -23.34
N ASN A 609 0.97 -3.47 -24.45
CA ASN A 609 0.43 -3.27 -25.79
C ASN A 609 -0.55 -4.40 -26.13
N ASP A 610 -1.72 -4.39 -25.50
CA ASP A 610 -2.73 -5.46 -25.62
C ASP A 610 -3.74 -5.17 -26.74
N PHE A 611 -3.62 -5.94 -27.82
CA PHE A 611 -4.47 -5.85 -29.00
C PHE A 611 -5.94 -6.17 -28.71
N SER A 612 -6.21 -7.11 -27.80
CA SER A 612 -7.56 -7.58 -27.49
C SER A 612 -8.38 -6.52 -26.75
N THR A 613 -7.76 -5.87 -25.76
CA THR A 613 -8.34 -4.74 -25.02
C THR A 613 -8.64 -3.55 -25.93
N LEU A 614 -7.74 -3.22 -26.86
CA LEU A 614 -7.91 -2.10 -27.79
C LEU A 614 -8.99 -2.34 -28.86
N LEU A 615 -9.15 -3.58 -29.33
CA LEU A 615 -10.23 -3.94 -30.27
C LEU A 615 -11.62 -3.86 -29.64
N GLY A 616 -11.77 -4.20 -28.35
CA GLY A 616 -13.03 -4.05 -27.61
C GLY A 616 -13.52 -2.60 -27.59
N ILE A 617 -12.60 -1.64 -27.50
CA ILE A 617 -12.86 -0.19 -27.54
C ILE A 617 -13.26 0.28 -28.95
N SER A 618 -12.74 -0.36 -30.01
CA SER A 618 -12.97 0.00 -31.42
C SER A 618 -14.34 -0.44 -31.99
N SER A 619 -15.15 -1.21 -31.26
CA SER A 619 -16.30 -1.94 -31.82
C SER A 619 -17.56 -1.10 -32.14
N SER A 620 -17.50 0.24 -32.16
CA SER A 620 -18.65 1.04 -32.62
C SER A 620 -18.26 2.23 -33.50
N LYS A 621 -18.59 2.11 -34.79
CA LYS A 621 -18.62 3.10 -35.89
C LYS A 621 -17.30 3.34 -36.64
N SER A 622 -17.42 3.34 -37.98
CA SER A 622 -16.33 3.63 -38.90
C SER A 622 -15.70 4.99 -38.58
N ALA A 623 -14.42 4.99 -38.19
CA ALA A 623 -13.64 6.21 -38.07
C ALA A 623 -13.47 6.83 -39.47
N LYS A 624 -14.18 7.92 -39.74
CA LYS A 624 -13.89 8.83 -40.86
C LYS A 624 -13.17 10.05 -40.28
N LEU A 625 -12.08 10.42 -40.94
CA LEU A 625 -11.25 11.60 -40.67
C LEU A 625 -11.99 12.89 -41.00
#